data_AF-A0A8T1PFA0-F1
#
_entry.id   AF-A0A8T1PFA0-F1
#
_cell.length_a   1.000
_cell.length_b   1.000
_cell.length_c   1.000
_cell.angle_alpha   90.00
_cell.angle_beta   90.00
_cell.angle_gamma   90.00
#
_symmetry.space_group_name_H-M   'P 1'
#
loop_
_entity.id
_entity.type
_entity.pdbx_description
1 polymer ?
#
loop_
_entity_poly.entity_id
_entity_poly.type
_entity_poly.pdbx_seq_one_letter_code
_entity_poly.pdbx_strand_id
1 'polypeptide(L)'
;MFLGFLQLLSPSSNFCVSVLIMISLQISFVSQTITEAAATYMLHGCLNAITTPDTTYRYNLNHLLSYLSSNATRTTGFYNATASSGTSQDTVYGMFLCRGDLPADSCRDCVSGATKDLVQRCPEMKWAIGYYEECMLHYSSRYFFSSLDVDPSYLISANKSISEAIRLDELLRATFNELAIGISDLGPGAKKFGTKETRLAASRIVYTLVQCTPDLTGSECNRCLNTAITYLPSGGKESASVLFPSCIVRYGVRPFYLSVNESGARPTPLVPPLPGKSRISSLTIIAIVASISVSTVLFAIYCFLSKRAKTKYIQEENGKESGAMDNITTVESLQFNLATIEAATEGFSVYHKLGEGGFGVVYVGTLTNGQQLAVKRLSKSSKQGGDEFKNEVVLVAKLQHRNLARLVGFCLEGEEKILVYEFVPNKSLDYFLYDPERQGQLDWSRRYKIIVGIARGILYLHEDSQLRIIHRDLKASNILLDGDMNPKISDFGMAKIFGVDQTQGKTRRIAGTLLGNIGGMGHPWRCWIHPWEILTR
;
A
#
# COMPACT_ATOMS: atom_id res chain seq x y z
N MET A 1 -23.89 -7.62 -29.51
CA MET A 1 -23.49 -8.91 -28.88
C MET A 1 -23.62 -8.86 -27.34
N PHE A 2 -24.67 -8.20 -26.80
CA PHE A 2 -24.86 -8.01 -25.35
C PHE A 2 -26.26 -8.41 -24.85
N LEU A 3 -27.14 -8.90 -25.74
CA LEU A 3 -28.53 -9.29 -25.42
C LEU A 3 -28.77 -10.81 -25.38
N GLY A 4 -27.78 -11.63 -25.74
CA GLY A 4 -27.91 -13.09 -25.78
C GLY A 4 -27.55 -13.83 -24.49
N PHE A 5 -26.96 -13.16 -23.50
CA PHE A 5 -26.48 -13.81 -22.27
C PHE A 5 -27.53 -13.85 -21.13
N LEU A 6 -28.69 -13.20 -21.30
CA LEU A 6 -29.74 -13.14 -20.28
C LEU A 6 -30.77 -14.27 -20.36
N GLN A 7 -30.71 -15.13 -21.37
CA GLN A 7 -31.68 -16.23 -21.58
C GLN A 7 -31.25 -17.60 -21.03
N LEU A 8 -30.06 -17.72 -20.41
CA LEU A 8 -29.52 -19.00 -19.93
C LEU A 8 -29.47 -19.14 -18.40
N LEU A 9 -30.03 -18.20 -17.65
CA LEU A 9 -30.10 -18.30 -16.19
C LEU A 9 -31.53 -18.58 -15.74
N SER A 10 -31.68 -19.61 -14.90
CA SER A 10 -32.97 -19.98 -14.32
C SER A 10 -33.63 -18.78 -13.61
N PRO A 11 -34.98 -18.69 -13.57
CA PRO A 11 -35.66 -17.54 -12.99
C PRO A 11 -35.29 -17.27 -11.52
N SER A 12 -34.75 -18.27 -10.79
CA SER A 12 -34.21 -18.11 -9.43
C SER A 12 -32.82 -17.48 -9.37
N SER A 13 -31.98 -17.72 -10.38
CA SER A 13 -30.66 -17.09 -10.52
C SER A 13 -30.79 -15.59 -10.81
N ASN A 14 -31.69 -15.21 -11.72
CA ASN A 14 -31.85 -13.80 -12.11
C ASN A 14 -32.34 -12.91 -10.95
N PHE A 15 -33.16 -13.46 -10.05
CA PHE A 15 -33.61 -12.73 -8.86
C PHE A 15 -32.50 -12.57 -7.82
N CYS A 16 -31.73 -13.62 -7.52
CA CYS A 16 -30.57 -13.54 -6.62
C CYS A 16 -29.48 -12.60 -7.14
N VAL A 17 -29.19 -12.65 -8.44
CA VAL A 17 -28.22 -11.75 -9.09
C VAL A 17 -28.73 -10.30 -9.03
N SER A 18 -30.01 -10.05 -9.29
CA SER A 18 -30.59 -8.71 -9.15
C SER A 18 -30.54 -8.18 -7.72
N VAL A 19 -30.79 -9.02 -6.71
CA VAL A 19 -30.71 -8.63 -5.28
C VAL A 19 -29.26 -8.37 -4.86
N LEU A 20 -28.31 -9.20 -5.31
CA LEU A 20 -26.89 -8.99 -5.05
C LEU A 20 -26.34 -7.74 -5.74
N ILE A 21 -26.80 -7.45 -6.96
CA ILE A 21 -26.47 -6.21 -7.67
C ILE A 21 -27.02 -5.01 -6.89
N MET A 22 -28.27 -5.04 -6.45
CA MET A 22 -28.86 -3.98 -5.63
C MET A 22 -28.10 -3.75 -4.31
N ILE A 23 -27.76 -4.82 -3.59
CA ILE A 23 -26.96 -4.74 -2.35
C ILE A 23 -25.55 -4.21 -2.65
N SER A 24 -24.92 -4.65 -3.73
CA SER A 24 -23.59 -4.18 -4.13
C SER A 24 -23.59 -2.70 -4.54
N LEU A 25 -24.65 -2.22 -5.20
CA LEU A 25 -24.84 -0.81 -5.55
C LEU A 25 -25.07 0.02 -4.29
N GLN A 26 -25.83 -0.47 -3.31
CA GLN A 26 -26.01 0.21 -2.04
C GLN A 26 -24.71 0.25 -1.20
N ILE A 27 -23.95 -0.84 -1.13
CA ILE A 27 -22.65 -0.89 -0.45
C ILE A 27 -21.62 0.02 -1.14
N SER A 28 -21.63 0.08 -2.47
CA SER A 28 -20.76 0.98 -3.24
C SER A 28 -21.12 2.45 -3.01
N PHE A 29 -22.40 2.77 -2.91
CA PHE A 29 -22.88 4.11 -2.55
C PHE A 29 -22.51 4.50 -1.12
N VAL A 30 -22.55 3.56 -0.16
CA VAL A 30 -22.08 3.78 1.22
C VAL A 30 -20.55 3.89 1.28
N SER A 31 -19.81 3.13 0.47
CA SER A 31 -18.33 3.20 0.44
C SER A 31 -17.82 4.53 -0.14
N GLN A 32 -18.59 5.18 -1.02
CA GLN A 32 -18.27 6.52 -1.50
C GLN A 32 -18.56 7.62 -0.46
N THR A 33 -19.37 7.33 0.58
CA THR A 33 -19.70 8.32 1.62
C THR A 33 -18.77 8.25 2.85
N ILE A 34 -18.02 7.14 3.02
CA ILE A 34 -17.07 6.92 4.12
C ILE A 34 -15.62 6.87 3.60
N THR A 35 -15.15 7.95 2.98
CA THR A 35 -13.70 8.23 2.97
C THR A 35 -13.44 9.19 4.12
N GLU A 36 -12.80 8.71 5.19
CA GLU A 36 -12.08 9.58 6.13
C GLU A 36 -11.00 10.30 5.34
N ALA A 37 -10.97 11.64 5.42
CA ALA A 37 -9.94 12.44 4.80
C ALA A 37 -8.60 12.11 5.47
N ALA A 38 -7.75 11.33 4.80
CA ALA A 38 -6.37 11.16 5.22
C ALA A 38 -5.57 12.36 4.71
N ALA A 39 -4.78 13.00 5.59
CA ALA A 39 -3.87 14.07 5.22
C ALA A 39 -2.94 13.62 4.08
N THR A 40 -2.76 14.45 3.05
CA THR A 40 -1.97 14.05 1.87
C THR A 40 -0.49 14.23 2.16
N TYR A 41 0.19 13.14 2.55
CA TYR A 41 1.61 13.14 2.94
C TYR A 41 2.54 13.63 1.82
N MET A 42 3.48 14.54 2.16
CA MET A 42 4.56 14.98 1.27
C MET A 42 5.93 14.47 1.75
N LEU A 43 6.37 14.91 2.93
CA LEU A 43 7.66 14.52 3.52
C LEU A 43 7.66 14.71 5.04
N HIS A 44 8.64 14.12 5.74
CA HIS A 44 8.84 14.37 7.16
C HIS A 44 10.32 14.37 7.52
N GLY A 45 10.65 14.91 8.70
CA GLY A 45 11.96 14.76 9.34
C GLY A 45 11.78 14.29 10.78
N CYS A 46 12.70 13.44 11.25
CA CYS A 46 12.75 12.99 12.64
C CYS A 46 14.17 13.11 13.19
N LEU A 47 14.32 13.61 14.42
CA LEU A 47 15.61 13.74 15.10
C LEU A 47 15.47 13.43 16.59
N ASN A 48 16.61 13.17 17.24
CA ASN A 48 16.74 12.97 18.69
C ASN A 48 15.88 11.79 19.21
N ALA A 49 16.36 10.56 18.99
CA ALA A 49 15.72 9.36 19.52
C ALA A 49 15.59 9.41 21.05
N ILE A 50 14.47 8.93 21.57
CA ILE A 50 14.25 8.80 23.02
C ILE A 50 15.16 7.67 23.52
N THR A 51 16.17 8.00 24.34
CA THR A 51 17.21 7.05 24.78
C THR A 51 16.78 6.11 25.90
N THR A 52 15.60 6.34 26.51
CA THR A 52 15.00 5.51 27.57
C THR A 52 13.49 5.44 27.36
N PRO A 53 12.75 4.43 27.85
CA PRO A 53 11.28 4.41 27.80
C PRO A 53 10.69 5.51 28.70
N ASP A 54 10.74 6.75 28.23
CA ASP A 54 10.29 7.94 28.95
C ASP A 54 8.76 8.03 28.84
N THR A 55 8.11 7.36 29.79
CA THR A 55 6.64 7.25 29.85
C THR A 55 5.98 8.62 29.96
N THR A 56 6.63 9.59 30.60
CA THR A 56 6.11 10.93 30.84
C THR A 56 6.18 11.79 29.59
N TYR A 57 7.32 11.80 28.89
CA TYR A 57 7.43 12.50 27.60
C TYR A 57 6.39 11.99 26.58
N ARG A 58 6.21 10.66 26.49
CA ARG A 58 5.23 10.06 25.57
C ARG A 58 3.79 10.43 25.94
N TYR A 59 3.46 10.48 27.22
CA TYR A 59 2.18 10.97 27.69
C TYR A 59 1.96 12.44 27.29
N ASN A 60 2.94 13.31 27.56
CA ASN A 60 2.87 14.74 27.20
C ASN A 60 2.74 14.95 25.69
N LEU A 61 3.46 14.18 24.87
CA LEU A 61 3.34 14.23 23.41
C LEU A 61 1.93 13.84 22.94
N ASN A 62 1.38 12.73 23.42
CA ASN A 62 0.03 12.31 23.04
C ASN A 62 -1.04 13.34 23.46
N HIS A 63 -0.90 13.90 24.65
CA HIS A 63 -1.78 14.97 25.14
C HIS A 63 -1.68 16.22 24.25
N LEU A 64 -0.45 16.66 23.93
CA LEU A 64 -0.20 17.78 23.04
C LEU A 64 -0.84 17.58 21.66
N LEU A 65 -0.64 16.42 21.04
CA LEU A 65 -1.17 16.13 19.70
C LEU A 65 -2.71 16.14 19.67
N SER A 66 -3.35 15.58 20.69
CA SER A 66 -4.81 15.66 20.86
C SER A 66 -5.28 17.12 20.98
N TYR A 67 -4.54 17.92 21.75
CA TYR A 67 -4.85 19.33 21.97
C TYR A 67 -4.64 20.21 20.73
N LEU A 68 -3.62 19.92 19.92
CA LEU A 68 -3.41 20.57 18.63
C LEU A 68 -4.55 20.23 17.65
N SER A 69 -4.95 18.96 17.57
CA SER A 69 -6.05 18.54 16.69
C SER A 69 -7.39 19.17 17.06
N SER A 70 -7.69 19.37 18.35
CA SER A 70 -8.94 20.01 18.79
C SER A 70 -8.95 21.52 18.51
N ASN A 71 -7.78 22.15 18.45
CA ASN A 71 -7.61 23.57 18.13
C ASN A 71 -7.43 23.87 16.64
N ALA A 72 -7.53 22.86 15.76
CA ALA A 72 -7.44 23.02 14.31
C ALA A 72 -8.66 23.68 13.65
N THR A 73 -9.49 24.38 14.43
CA THR A 73 -10.66 25.16 14.00
C THR A 73 -10.39 26.67 13.94
N ARG A 74 -9.18 27.12 14.30
CA ARG A 74 -8.81 28.54 14.34
C ARG A 74 -8.79 29.14 12.93
N THR A 75 -9.32 30.36 12.80
CA THR A 75 -9.42 31.10 11.53
C THR A 75 -8.07 31.43 10.90
N THR A 76 -7.02 31.54 11.71
CA THR A 76 -5.64 31.77 11.27
C THR A 76 -5.02 30.53 10.62
N GLY A 77 -5.57 29.33 10.86
CA GLY A 77 -4.98 28.07 10.42
C GLY A 77 -3.67 27.74 11.14
N PHE A 78 -3.40 28.36 12.29
CA PHE A 78 -2.18 28.17 13.07
C PHE A 78 -2.48 28.10 14.55
N TYR A 79 -1.79 27.21 15.25
CA TYR A 79 -1.82 27.14 16.70
C TYR A 79 -0.54 26.48 17.22
N ASN A 80 -0.04 26.96 18.34
CA ASN A 80 1.04 26.35 19.10
C ASN A 80 0.59 26.05 20.53
N ALA A 81 1.19 25.03 21.14
CA ALA A 81 0.87 24.61 22.50
C ALA A 81 2.06 23.91 23.16
N THR A 82 2.06 23.94 24.48
CA THR A 82 3.05 23.27 25.32
C THR A 82 2.34 22.27 26.22
N ALA A 83 2.89 21.05 26.34
CA ALA A 83 2.49 20.08 27.33
C ALA A 83 3.66 19.82 28.29
N SER A 84 3.43 20.08 29.58
CA SER A 84 4.43 19.90 30.62
C SER A 84 3.77 19.25 31.84
N SER A 85 4.05 17.95 32.01
CA SER A 85 3.79 17.22 33.24
C SER A 85 5.10 16.55 33.63
N GLY A 86 5.47 16.60 34.92
CA GLY A 86 6.74 16.08 35.40
C GLY A 86 7.87 17.12 35.36
N THR A 87 9.04 16.72 34.87
CA THR A 87 10.25 17.55 34.85
C THR A 87 10.35 18.41 33.59
N SER A 88 11.29 19.36 33.58
CA SER A 88 11.56 20.17 32.39
C SER A 88 12.03 19.34 31.19
N GLN A 89 12.60 18.16 31.40
CA GLN A 89 13.04 17.24 30.34
C GLN A 89 11.88 16.50 29.65
N ASP A 90 10.71 16.47 30.30
CA ASP A 90 9.50 15.83 29.80
C ASP A 90 8.62 16.79 28.99
N THR A 91 8.98 18.07 28.93
CA THR A 91 8.18 19.10 28.28
C THR A 91 8.21 18.94 26.75
N VAL A 92 7.05 19.07 26.12
CA VAL A 92 6.88 18.98 24.67
C VAL A 92 6.25 20.26 24.15
N TYR A 93 6.85 20.82 23.11
CA TYR A 93 6.36 21.97 22.37
C TYR A 93 5.88 21.49 21.01
N GLY A 94 4.75 22.02 20.53
CA GLY A 94 4.29 21.70 19.19
C GLY A 94 3.42 22.78 18.57
N MET A 95 3.37 22.78 17.24
CA MET A 95 2.53 23.67 16.46
C MET A 95 2.01 22.97 15.20
N PHE A 96 0.93 23.50 14.64
CA PHE A 96 0.53 23.20 13.27
C PHE A 96 0.34 24.48 12.46
N LEU A 97 0.51 24.37 11.14
CA LEU A 97 0.22 25.42 10.17
C LEU A 97 -0.54 24.82 8.99
N CYS A 98 -1.80 25.20 8.83
CA CYS A 98 -2.61 24.87 7.66
C CYS A 98 -2.37 25.88 6.54
N ARG A 99 -2.53 25.42 5.29
CA ARG A 99 -2.45 26.29 4.12
C ARG A 99 -3.52 27.39 4.20
N GLY A 100 -3.13 28.63 3.91
CA GLY A 100 -3.93 29.80 4.27
C GLY A 100 -5.30 29.92 3.56
N ASP A 101 -5.45 29.26 2.41
CA ASP A 101 -6.67 29.19 1.59
C ASP A 101 -7.72 28.19 2.10
N LEU A 102 -7.35 27.32 3.05
CA LEU A 102 -8.23 26.22 3.47
C LEU A 102 -9.35 26.66 4.43
N PRO A 103 -10.56 26.08 4.29
CA PRO A 103 -11.60 26.23 5.30
C PRO A 103 -11.21 25.49 6.59
N ALA A 104 -11.78 25.91 7.72
CA ALA A 104 -11.49 25.35 9.04
C ALA A 104 -11.71 23.84 9.12
N ASP A 105 -12.71 23.30 8.42
CA ASP A 105 -12.97 21.86 8.40
C ASP A 105 -11.84 21.08 7.70
N SER A 106 -11.35 21.55 6.56
CA SER A 106 -10.21 20.91 5.86
C SER A 106 -8.91 21.02 6.64
N CYS A 107 -8.69 22.15 7.33
CA CYS A 107 -7.55 22.29 8.24
C CYS A 107 -7.63 21.27 9.39
N ARG A 108 -8.78 21.15 10.04
CA ARG A 108 -9.01 20.16 11.11
C ARG A 108 -8.78 18.74 10.65
N ASP A 109 -9.31 18.38 9.48
CA ASP A 109 -9.14 17.03 8.93
C ASP A 109 -7.66 16.72 8.65
N CYS A 110 -6.91 17.67 8.07
CA CYS A 110 -5.46 17.51 7.86
C CYS A 110 -4.70 17.35 9.18
N VAL A 111 -4.91 18.23 10.16
CA VAL A 111 -4.19 18.17 11.43
C VAL A 111 -4.52 16.89 12.20
N SER A 112 -5.78 16.45 12.18
CA SER A 112 -6.19 15.19 12.81
C SER A 112 -5.53 13.97 12.16
N GLY A 113 -5.40 13.97 10.83
CA GLY A 113 -4.65 12.95 10.10
C GLY A 113 -3.15 12.99 10.42
N ALA A 114 -2.56 14.18 10.36
CA ALA A 114 -1.13 14.42 10.58
C ALA A 114 -0.65 14.02 11.98
N THR A 115 -1.46 14.27 13.01
CA THR A 115 -1.13 13.89 14.40
C THR A 115 -1.02 12.38 14.59
N LYS A 116 -1.80 11.59 13.84
CA LYS A 116 -1.74 10.12 13.86
C LYS A 116 -0.60 9.59 12.99
N ASP A 117 -0.46 10.14 11.78
CA ASP A 117 0.52 9.69 10.78
C ASP A 117 1.96 10.02 11.20
N LEU A 118 2.23 11.23 11.74
CA LEU A 118 3.59 11.65 12.09
C LEU A 118 4.21 10.79 13.20
N VAL A 119 3.44 10.37 14.20
CA VAL A 119 3.92 9.48 15.28
C VAL A 119 4.25 8.09 14.75
N GLN A 120 3.52 7.60 13.75
CA GLN A 120 3.81 6.32 13.11
C GLN A 120 5.10 6.39 12.27
N ARG A 121 5.38 7.55 11.64
CA ARG A 121 6.58 7.76 10.82
C ARG A 121 7.83 8.07 11.64
N CYS A 122 7.68 8.79 12.75
CA CYS A 122 8.74 9.16 13.67
C CYS A 122 8.56 8.46 15.03
N PRO A 123 8.65 7.12 15.10
CA PRO A 123 8.48 6.40 16.35
C PRO A 123 9.59 6.78 17.33
N GLU A 124 9.21 7.14 18.55
CA GLU A 124 10.14 7.38 19.66
C GLU A 124 11.17 8.49 19.39
N MET A 125 10.74 9.59 18.77
CA MET A 125 11.58 10.75 18.45
C MET A 125 11.16 11.97 19.27
N LYS A 126 12.13 12.76 19.76
CA LYS A 126 11.91 13.99 20.53
C LYS A 126 11.79 15.25 19.65
N TRP A 127 12.03 15.14 18.36
CA TRP A 127 11.80 16.19 17.38
C TRP A 127 11.25 15.56 16.10
N ALA A 128 10.13 16.08 15.59
CA ALA A 128 9.61 15.68 14.30
C ALA A 128 8.81 16.78 13.63
N ILE A 129 8.95 16.89 12.32
CA ILE A 129 8.14 17.77 11.47
C ILE A 129 7.58 16.96 10.31
N GLY A 130 6.27 17.07 10.08
CA GLY A 130 5.58 16.46 8.95
C GLY A 130 4.97 17.53 8.06
N TYR A 131 5.23 17.45 6.76
CA TYR A 131 4.62 18.28 5.74
C TYR A 131 3.62 17.46 4.92
N TYR A 132 2.42 18.01 4.80
CA TYR A 132 1.30 17.48 4.03
C TYR A 132 0.85 18.56 3.05
N GLU A 133 0.11 18.20 2.00
CA GLU A 133 -0.35 19.17 1.00
C GLU A 133 -1.18 20.30 1.64
N GLU A 134 -1.97 19.97 2.66
CA GLU A 134 -2.91 20.88 3.31
C GLU A 134 -2.38 21.51 4.61
N CYS A 135 -1.42 20.88 5.29
CA CYS A 135 -0.91 21.38 6.57
C CYS A 135 0.50 20.89 6.91
N MET A 136 1.12 21.52 7.89
CA MET A 136 2.38 21.14 8.52
C MET A 136 2.15 20.93 10.03
N LEU A 137 2.80 19.93 10.61
CA LEU A 137 2.78 19.62 12.04
C LEU A 137 4.22 19.46 12.53
N HIS A 138 4.59 20.17 13.61
CA HIS A 138 5.94 20.15 14.18
C HIS A 138 5.87 19.99 15.69
N TYR A 139 6.62 19.05 16.25
CA TYR A 139 6.84 18.95 17.70
C TYR A 139 8.31 18.77 18.04
N SER A 140 8.69 19.19 19.25
CA SER A 140 10.07 19.19 19.73
C SER A 140 10.11 19.18 21.27
N SER A 141 11.14 18.57 21.85
CA SER A 141 11.48 18.73 23.27
C SER A 141 12.21 20.05 23.58
N ARG A 142 12.70 20.74 22.55
CA ARG A 142 13.32 22.08 22.65
C ARG A 142 12.30 23.13 22.23
N TYR A 143 12.24 24.24 22.95
CA TYR A 143 11.39 25.39 22.60
C TYR A 143 11.79 25.97 21.23
N PHE A 144 10.81 26.25 20.37
CA PHE A 144 11.04 26.78 19.02
C PHE A 144 10.02 27.84 18.56
N PHE A 145 9.08 28.26 19.41
CA PHE A 145 8.07 29.26 19.01
C PHE A 145 8.68 30.66 18.91
N SER A 146 8.13 31.48 18.00
CA SER A 146 8.60 32.85 17.73
C SER A 146 10.10 32.94 17.47
N SER A 147 10.68 31.87 16.92
CA SER A 147 12.08 31.79 16.52
C SER A 147 12.12 31.41 15.06
N LEU A 148 12.86 32.18 14.27
CA LEU A 148 13.13 31.83 12.88
C LEU A 148 13.95 30.53 12.84
N ASP A 149 13.42 29.51 12.18
CA ASP A 149 14.07 28.24 11.93
C ASP A 149 13.93 27.85 10.45
N VAL A 150 15.08 27.73 9.78
CA VAL A 150 15.19 27.37 8.37
C VAL A 150 15.71 25.94 8.19
N ASP A 151 16.01 25.23 9.28
CA ASP A 151 16.61 23.91 9.25
C ASP A 151 15.74 22.85 9.95
N PRO A 152 15.54 21.68 9.35
CA PRO A 152 16.08 21.23 8.07
C PRO A 152 15.42 21.91 6.86
N SER A 153 16.24 22.17 5.85
CA SER A 153 15.82 22.68 4.55
C SER A 153 15.46 21.55 3.58
N TYR A 154 14.19 21.45 3.16
CA TYR A 154 13.77 20.47 2.16
C TYR A 154 13.40 21.11 0.82
N LEU A 155 13.91 20.55 -0.27
CA LEU A 155 13.54 20.90 -1.64
C LEU A 155 12.86 19.71 -2.33
N ILE A 156 11.61 19.89 -2.75
CA ILE A 156 10.91 18.98 -3.67
C ILE A 156 10.83 19.68 -5.03
N SER A 157 11.25 19.03 -6.10
CA SER A 157 11.10 19.58 -7.45
C SER A 157 10.66 18.52 -8.45
N ALA A 158 10.00 18.96 -9.52
CA ALA A 158 9.64 18.09 -10.62
C ALA A 158 10.89 17.64 -11.39
N ASN A 159 10.89 16.38 -11.85
CA ASN A 159 11.94 15.89 -12.74
C ASN A 159 11.91 16.60 -14.10
N LYS A 160 10.72 16.98 -14.56
CA LYS A 160 10.49 17.62 -15.85
C LYS A 160 10.74 19.12 -15.79
N SER A 161 11.38 19.64 -16.83
CA SER A 161 11.58 21.07 -17.08
C SER A 161 10.68 21.57 -18.20
N ILE A 162 10.42 22.88 -18.20
CA ILE A 162 9.72 23.58 -19.28
C ILE A 162 10.71 24.29 -20.21
N SER A 163 10.27 24.52 -21.44
CA SER A 163 11.03 25.16 -22.52
C SER A 163 11.43 26.60 -22.19
N GLU A 164 10.55 27.36 -21.53
CA GLU A 164 10.77 28.79 -21.22
C GLU A 164 11.53 28.99 -19.91
N ALA A 165 12.59 28.22 -19.66
CA ALA A 165 13.27 28.16 -18.37
C ALA A 165 13.74 29.52 -17.84
N ILE A 166 14.45 30.31 -18.66
CA ILE A 166 14.97 31.63 -18.26
C ILE A 166 13.83 32.58 -17.88
N ARG A 167 12.77 32.61 -18.71
CA ARG A 167 11.60 33.47 -18.47
C ARG A 167 10.84 33.04 -17.22
N LEU A 168 10.76 31.74 -16.94
CA LEU A 168 10.15 31.22 -15.72
C LEU A 168 10.96 31.66 -14.49
N ASP A 169 12.27 31.48 -14.51
CA ASP A 169 13.14 31.80 -13.38
C ASP A 169 13.08 33.31 -13.05
N GLU A 170 13.08 34.18 -14.07
CA GLU A 170 12.87 35.64 -13.90
C GLU A 170 11.49 35.98 -13.33
N LEU A 171 10.44 35.34 -13.85
CA LEU A 171 9.06 35.55 -13.43
C LEU A 171 8.86 35.13 -11.97
N LEU A 172 9.38 33.96 -11.59
CA LEU A 172 9.29 33.44 -10.24
C LEU A 172 10.00 34.35 -9.25
N ARG A 173 11.22 34.80 -9.55
CA ARG A 173 11.96 35.72 -8.70
C ARG A 173 11.18 37.01 -8.44
N ALA A 174 10.65 37.64 -9.49
CA ALA A 174 9.86 38.86 -9.34
C ALA A 174 8.57 38.61 -8.52
N THR A 175 7.84 37.55 -8.84
CA THR A 175 6.56 37.21 -8.21
C THR A 175 6.72 36.86 -6.73
N PHE A 176 7.74 36.07 -6.38
CA PHE A 176 7.98 35.69 -4.99
C PHE A 176 8.48 36.86 -4.15
N ASN A 177 9.31 37.75 -4.69
CA ASN A 177 9.73 38.96 -3.98
C ASN A 177 8.55 39.87 -3.66
N GLU A 178 7.65 40.08 -4.62
CA GLU A 178 6.42 40.85 -4.42
C GLU A 178 5.54 40.23 -3.32
N LEU A 179 5.28 38.92 -3.41
CA LEU A 179 4.49 38.21 -2.42
C LEU A 179 5.12 38.23 -1.02
N ALA A 180 6.44 38.06 -0.94
CA ALA A 180 7.17 38.06 0.32
C ALA A 180 7.05 39.40 1.03
N ILE A 181 7.19 40.53 0.32
CA ILE A 181 6.98 41.87 0.86
C ILE A 181 5.53 42.01 1.36
N GLY A 182 4.55 41.67 0.52
CA GLY A 182 3.14 41.86 0.82
C GLY A 182 2.64 41.14 2.09
N ILE A 183 3.17 39.94 2.40
CA ILE A 183 2.77 39.20 3.61
C ILE A 183 3.66 39.48 4.83
N SER A 184 4.85 40.05 4.62
CA SER A 184 5.78 40.38 5.69
C SER A 184 5.35 41.62 6.47
N ASP A 185 4.69 42.57 5.81
CA ASP A 185 4.19 43.79 6.46
C ASP A 185 3.03 43.53 7.44
N LEU A 186 2.45 42.32 7.42
CA LEU A 186 1.42 41.91 8.35
C LEU A 186 1.98 41.74 9.77
N GLY A 187 1.26 42.21 10.78
CA GLY A 187 1.65 42.09 12.19
C GLY A 187 1.74 40.64 12.69
N PRO A 188 2.35 40.40 13.88
CA PRO A 188 2.37 39.09 14.52
C PRO A 188 0.96 38.53 14.72
N GLY A 189 0.78 37.24 14.51
CA GLY A 189 -0.51 36.55 14.63
C GLY A 189 -1.42 36.67 13.39
N ALA A 190 -1.08 37.52 12.42
CA ALA A 190 -1.81 37.60 11.16
C ALA A 190 -1.57 36.34 10.30
N LYS A 191 -2.53 36.02 9.43
CA LYS A 191 -2.38 34.95 8.43
C LYS A 191 -1.41 35.40 7.34
N LYS A 192 -0.12 35.07 7.51
CA LYS A 192 0.99 35.41 6.58
C LYS A 192 1.01 34.45 5.39
N PHE A 193 0.03 34.58 4.50
CA PHE A 193 -0.17 33.72 3.33
C PHE A 193 -0.42 34.55 2.08
N GLY A 194 0.26 34.22 0.99
CA GLY A 194 0.14 34.93 -0.29
C GLY A 194 0.16 33.97 -1.46
N THR A 195 -0.67 34.23 -2.47
CA THR A 195 -0.70 33.45 -3.72
C THR A 195 -0.80 34.38 -4.92
N LYS A 196 -0.25 33.95 -6.06
CA LYS A 196 -0.38 34.70 -7.31
C LYS A 196 -0.36 33.77 -8.52
N GLU A 197 -1.27 34.03 -9.45
CA GLU A 197 -1.34 33.38 -10.75
C GLU A 197 -0.70 34.28 -11.79
N THR A 198 0.35 33.80 -12.45
CA THR A 198 1.08 34.60 -13.43
C THR A 198 1.18 33.89 -14.77
N ARG A 199 0.91 34.63 -15.86
CA ARG A 199 0.95 34.07 -17.21
C ARG A 199 2.40 34.03 -17.73
N LEU A 200 2.91 32.83 -17.95
CA LEU A 200 4.25 32.61 -18.52
C LEU A 200 4.24 32.65 -20.06
N ALA A 201 3.22 32.04 -20.68
CA ALA A 201 3.04 31.98 -22.13
C ALA A 201 1.53 32.01 -22.46
N ALA A 202 1.17 32.06 -23.75
CA ALA A 202 -0.22 32.18 -24.21
C ALA A 202 -1.19 31.16 -23.59
N SER A 203 -0.71 29.96 -23.24
CA SER A 203 -1.52 28.88 -22.63
C SER A 203 -0.95 28.32 -21.32
N ARG A 204 0.03 28.97 -20.68
CA ARG A 204 0.65 28.48 -19.44
C ARG A 204 0.54 29.51 -18.32
N ILE A 205 -0.15 29.12 -17.24
CA ILE A 205 -0.25 29.85 -15.98
C ILE A 205 0.67 29.17 -14.97
N VAL A 206 1.39 29.99 -14.21
CA VAL A 206 2.22 29.58 -13.08
C VAL A 206 1.51 30.00 -11.81
N TYR A 207 1.28 29.03 -10.94
CA TYR A 207 0.68 29.20 -9.62
C TYR A 207 1.80 29.32 -8.61
N THR A 208 1.79 30.38 -7.82
CA THR A 208 2.83 30.66 -6.80
C THR A 208 2.19 30.84 -5.43
N LEU A 209 2.88 30.37 -4.39
CA LEU A 209 2.44 30.42 -3.00
C LEU A 209 3.63 30.70 -2.08
N VAL A 210 3.43 31.60 -1.12
CA VAL A 210 4.33 31.83 0.01
C VAL A 210 3.55 31.78 1.31
N GLN A 211 4.16 31.25 2.36
CA GLN A 211 3.53 31.24 3.68
C GLN A 211 4.58 31.23 4.79
N CYS A 212 4.34 32.01 5.86
CA CYS A 212 5.14 31.97 7.10
C CYS A 212 4.28 31.49 8.27
N THR A 213 4.92 30.98 9.32
CA THR A 213 4.24 30.79 10.60
C THR A 213 3.85 32.16 11.19
N PRO A 214 2.59 32.34 11.64
CA PRO A 214 2.09 33.61 12.18
C PRO A 214 2.81 34.13 13.43
N ASP A 215 3.56 33.30 14.14
CA ASP A 215 4.30 33.66 15.36
C ASP A 215 5.61 34.42 15.10
N LEU A 216 6.03 34.56 13.84
CA LEU A 216 7.17 35.36 13.42
C LEU A 216 6.83 36.84 13.23
N THR A 217 7.84 37.69 13.45
CA THR A 217 7.78 39.10 13.06
C THR A 217 7.78 39.27 11.53
N GLY A 218 7.43 40.47 11.06
CA GLY A 218 7.47 40.79 9.64
C GLY A 218 8.86 40.64 9.02
N SER A 219 9.89 41.14 9.70
CA SER A 219 11.28 41.04 9.25
C SER A 219 11.79 39.58 9.22
N GLU A 220 11.40 38.76 10.20
CA GLU A 220 11.75 37.33 10.22
C GLU A 220 11.05 36.54 9.12
N CYS A 221 9.76 36.79 8.88
CA CYS A 221 9.04 36.19 7.76
C CYS A 221 9.69 36.56 6.42
N ASN A 222 10.01 37.84 6.22
CA ASN A 222 10.68 38.30 5.01
C ASN A 222 12.05 37.62 4.84
N ARG A 223 12.83 37.52 5.91
CA ARG A 223 14.14 36.84 5.89
C ARG A 223 13.99 35.36 5.57
N CYS A 224 13.00 34.68 6.16
CA CYS A 224 12.71 33.27 5.88
C CYS A 224 12.38 33.05 4.40
N LEU A 225 11.43 33.82 3.86
CA LEU A 225 10.99 33.69 2.47
C LEU A 225 12.10 34.01 1.48
N ASN A 226 12.86 35.09 1.69
CA ASN A 226 14.00 35.41 0.83
C ASN A 226 15.06 34.32 0.87
N THR A 227 15.30 33.71 2.03
CA THR A 227 16.19 32.54 2.14
C THR A 227 15.62 31.36 1.35
N ALA A 228 14.33 31.03 1.52
CA ALA A 228 13.71 29.93 0.80
C ALA A 228 13.72 30.13 -0.73
N ILE A 229 13.57 31.37 -1.21
CA ILE A 229 13.64 31.72 -2.64
C ILE A 229 15.02 31.40 -3.22
N THR A 230 16.12 31.55 -2.47
CA THR A 230 17.46 31.22 -2.99
C THR A 230 17.71 29.72 -3.16
N TYR A 231 16.90 28.86 -2.51
CA TYR A 231 16.96 27.40 -2.62
C TYR A 231 16.15 26.86 -3.81
N LEU A 232 15.40 27.71 -4.51
CA LEU A 232 14.64 27.28 -5.68
C LEU A 232 15.59 26.83 -6.81
N PRO A 233 15.27 25.72 -7.49
CA PRO A 233 16.13 25.19 -8.54
C PRO A 233 16.07 26.09 -9.78
N SER A 234 17.22 26.35 -10.38
CA SER A 234 17.32 26.97 -11.71
C SER A 234 17.00 25.96 -12.82
N GLY A 235 16.78 26.46 -14.04
CA GLY A 235 16.58 25.61 -15.21
C GLY A 235 15.12 25.19 -15.43
N GLY A 236 14.18 26.02 -14.93
CA GLY A 236 12.78 25.97 -15.31
C GLY A 236 12.08 24.64 -15.01
N LYS A 237 12.17 24.12 -13.78
CA LYS A 237 11.39 22.95 -13.38
C LYS A 237 9.89 23.22 -13.50
N GLU A 238 9.07 22.20 -13.77
CA GLU A 238 7.61 22.37 -13.87
C GLU A 238 6.95 22.77 -12.54
N SER A 239 7.57 22.39 -11.42
CA SER A 239 7.16 22.77 -10.07
C SER A 239 8.32 22.59 -9.09
N ALA A 240 8.34 23.41 -8.05
CA ALA A 240 9.20 23.17 -6.89
C ALA A 240 8.57 23.72 -5.61
N SER A 241 8.95 23.11 -4.48
CA SER A 241 8.57 23.50 -3.13
C SER A 241 9.81 23.51 -2.25
N VAL A 242 10.08 24.63 -1.59
CA VAL A 242 11.06 24.75 -0.50
C VAL A 242 10.28 24.80 0.81
N LEU A 243 10.56 23.85 1.70
CA LEU A 243 9.84 23.66 2.96
C LEU A 243 10.81 23.85 4.12
N PHE A 244 10.66 24.96 4.84
CA PHE A 244 11.35 25.26 6.09
C PHE A 244 10.37 25.16 7.27
N PRO A 245 10.87 24.93 8.49
CA PRO A 245 10.01 24.94 9.69
C PRO A 245 9.24 26.25 9.87
N SER A 246 9.84 27.38 9.49
CA SER A 246 9.22 28.71 9.64
C SER A 246 8.48 29.24 8.40
N CYS A 247 8.78 28.73 7.19
CA CYS A 247 8.13 29.22 5.97
C CYS A 247 8.18 28.24 4.79
N ILE A 248 7.29 28.46 3.83
CA ILE A 248 7.12 27.64 2.65
C ILE A 248 7.08 28.54 1.41
N VAL A 249 7.81 28.14 0.37
CA VAL A 249 7.76 28.75 -0.97
C VAL A 249 7.46 27.65 -1.98
N ARG A 250 6.42 27.82 -2.79
CA ARG A 250 5.99 26.80 -3.76
C ARG A 250 5.53 27.41 -5.07
N TYR A 251 5.91 26.79 -6.19
CA TYR A 251 5.31 27.06 -7.48
C TYR A 251 4.98 25.78 -8.26
N GLY A 252 4.10 25.92 -9.23
CA GLY A 252 3.80 24.86 -10.19
C GLY A 252 2.96 25.35 -11.37
N VAL A 253 2.99 24.62 -12.47
CA VAL A 253 2.19 24.88 -13.67
C VAL A 253 0.79 24.27 -13.65
N ARG A 254 0.40 23.66 -12.51
CA ARG A 254 -0.96 23.16 -12.24
C ARG A 254 -1.49 23.79 -10.95
N PRO A 255 -2.80 24.03 -10.83
CA PRO A 255 -3.39 24.54 -9.58
C PRO A 255 -3.13 23.60 -8.40
N PHE A 256 -2.78 24.16 -7.23
CA PHE A 256 -2.61 23.43 -5.98
C PHE A 256 -3.12 24.18 -4.73
N TYR A 257 -3.82 25.31 -4.93
CA TYR A 257 -4.52 26.07 -3.89
C TYR A 257 -5.90 26.52 -4.40
N LEU A 258 -6.79 26.89 -3.49
CA LEU A 258 -8.10 27.45 -3.81
C LEU A 258 -7.93 28.93 -4.24
N SER A 259 -8.32 29.24 -5.47
CA SER A 259 -8.29 30.61 -5.99
C SER A 259 -9.37 31.47 -5.32
N VAL A 260 -8.98 32.61 -4.74
CA VAL A 260 -9.92 33.60 -4.19
C VAL A 260 -10.30 34.56 -5.33
N ASN A 261 -11.55 34.54 -5.79
CA ASN A 261 -12.03 35.59 -6.69
C ASN A 261 -12.22 36.90 -5.90
N GLU A 262 -11.51 37.95 -6.29
CA GLU A 262 -11.77 39.33 -5.86
C GLU A 262 -13.07 39.85 -6.46
N SER A 263 -14.19 39.46 -5.85
CA SER A 263 -15.47 40.16 -5.87
C SER A 263 -16.42 39.31 -5.04
N GLY A 264 -17.15 39.93 -4.12
CA GLY A 264 -18.12 39.26 -3.23
C GLY A 264 -19.33 38.63 -3.95
N ALA A 265 -19.19 38.19 -5.20
CA ALA A 265 -20.15 37.39 -5.92
C ALA A 265 -19.69 35.92 -5.94
N ARG A 266 -20.59 35.04 -5.49
CA ARG A 266 -20.47 33.58 -5.51
C ARG A 266 -19.83 33.09 -6.83
N PRO A 267 -18.74 32.30 -6.83
CA PRO A 267 -18.19 31.76 -8.06
C PRO A 267 -19.18 30.78 -8.69
N THR A 268 -19.52 30.99 -9.95
CA THR A 268 -20.06 29.94 -10.82
C THR A 268 -18.93 28.93 -11.09
N PRO A 269 -19.14 27.62 -10.86
CA PRO A 269 -18.08 26.63 -11.08
C PRO A 269 -17.84 26.42 -12.57
N LEU A 270 -16.63 26.75 -13.06
CA LEU A 270 -16.14 26.30 -14.38
C LEU A 270 -15.48 24.90 -14.32
N VAL A 271 -15.63 24.21 -13.19
CA VAL A 271 -15.34 22.79 -13.00
C VAL A 271 -16.48 22.22 -12.16
N PRO A 272 -17.07 21.05 -12.48
CA PRO A 272 -18.06 20.43 -11.59
C PRO A 272 -17.47 20.33 -10.19
N PRO A 273 -18.15 20.80 -9.14
CA PRO A 273 -17.63 20.69 -7.79
C PRO A 273 -17.36 19.21 -7.49
N LEU A 274 -16.17 18.91 -6.96
CA LEU A 274 -16.01 17.68 -6.18
C LEU A 274 -17.15 17.65 -5.16
N PRO A 275 -17.85 16.51 -4.98
CA PRO A 275 -19.03 16.45 -4.14
C PRO A 275 -18.66 16.85 -2.70
N GLY A 276 -19.02 18.07 -2.34
CA GLY A 276 -18.99 18.55 -0.96
C GLY A 276 -19.94 17.68 -0.15
N LYS A 277 -19.42 17.09 0.93
CA LYS A 277 -20.18 16.24 1.87
C LYS A 277 -21.33 17.05 2.47
N SER A 278 -22.56 16.81 2.01
CA SER A 278 -23.75 17.16 2.78
C SER A 278 -23.83 16.20 3.98
N ARG A 279 -23.91 16.73 5.21
CA ARG A 279 -24.33 15.91 6.36
C ARG A 279 -25.70 15.32 6.03
N ILE A 280 -25.76 14.00 5.90
CA ILE A 280 -26.98 13.27 5.58
C ILE A 280 -27.95 13.44 6.76
N SER A 281 -29.15 13.93 6.50
CA SER A 281 -30.18 14.11 7.54
C SER A 281 -30.59 12.74 8.11
N SER A 282 -30.92 12.69 9.40
CA SER A 282 -31.34 11.45 10.08
C SER A 282 -32.49 10.73 9.35
N LEU A 283 -33.33 11.47 8.62
CA LEU A 283 -34.42 10.91 7.81
C LEU A 283 -33.92 10.10 6.61
N THR A 284 -32.81 10.49 5.99
CA THR A 284 -32.22 9.74 4.87
C THR A 284 -31.57 8.44 5.36
N ILE A 285 -30.98 8.44 6.55
CA ILE A 285 -30.44 7.22 7.19
C ILE A 285 -31.58 6.25 7.52
N ILE A 286 -32.69 6.75 8.09
CA ILE A 286 -33.88 5.95 8.39
C ILE A 286 -34.47 5.34 7.11
N ALA A 287 -34.55 6.11 6.01
CA ALA A 287 -35.05 5.62 4.73
C ALA A 287 -34.18 4.49 4.14
N ILE A 288 -32.85 4.60 4.26
CA ILE A 288 -31.92 3.57 3.80
C ILE A 288 -32.07 2.30 4.64
N VAL A 289 -32.10 2.42 5.98
CA VAL A 289 -32.25 1.28 6.89
C VAL A 289 -33.59 0.57 6.68
N ALA A 290 -34.68 1.31 6.48
CA ALA A 290 -35.99 0.75 6.17
C ALA A 290 -35.97 -0.02 4.83
N SER A 291 -35.33 0.53 3.80
CA SER A 291 -35.23 -0.13 2.48
C SER A 291 -34.43 -1.45 2.52
N ILE A 292 -33.36 -1.49 3.31
CA ILE A 292 -32.55 -2.70 3.51
C ILE A 292 -33.34 -3.75 4.29
N SER A 293 -34.07 -3.34 5.32
CA SER A 293 -34.88 -4.22 6.16
C SER A 293 -36.02 -4.90 5.39
N VAL A 294 -36.68 -4.16 4.49
CA VAL A 294 -37.73 -4.74 3.62
C VAL A 294 -37.12 -5.73 2.62
N SER A 295 -35.95 -5.40 2.05
CA SER A 295 -35.27 -6.24 1.07
C SER A 295 -34.79 -7.57 1.66
N THR A 296 -34.32 -7.57 2.92
CA THR A 296 -33.88 -8.79 3.62
C THR A 296 -35.05 -9.69 3.98
N VAL A 297 -36.20 -9.12 4.40
CA VAL A 297 -37.41 -9.90 4.71
C VAL A 297 -37.98 -10.56 3.44
N LEU A 298 -38.06 -9.84 2.33
CA LEU A 298 -38.51 -10.39 1.05
C LEU A 298 -37.58 -11.51 0.55
N PHE A 299 -36.26 -11.35 0.74
CA PHE A 299 -35.27 -12.38 0.41
C PHE A 299 -35.40 -13.63 1.30
N ALA A 300 -35.70 -13.46 2.59
CA ALA A 300 -35.93 -14.57 3.52
C ALA A 300 -37.21 -15.35 3.17
N ILE A 301 -38.30 -14.65 2.83
CA ILE A 301 -39.56 -15.26 2.37
C ILE A 301 -39.33 -16.04 1.07
N TYR A 302 -38.58 -15.47 0.13
CA TYR A 302 -38.21 -16.14 -1.11
C TYR A 302 -37.35 -17.41 -0.87
N CYS A 303 -36.36 -17.35 0.02
CA CYS A 303 -35.56 -18.51 0.44
C CYS A 303 -36.43 -19.60 1.08
N PHE A 304 -37.42 -19.22 1.87
CA PHE A 304 -38.34 -20.15 2.52
C PHE A 304 -39.27 -20.85 1.51
N LEU A 305 -39.82 -20.10 0.56
CA LEU A 305 -40.66 -20.64 -0.51
C LEU A 305 -39.88 -21.51 -1.51
N SER A 306 -38.66 -21.12 -1.86
CA SER A 306 -37.77 -21.90 -2.74
C SER A 306 -37.25 -23.19 -2.09
N LYS A 307 -37.03 -23.21 -0.77
CA LYS A 307 -36.75 -24.45 -0.03
C LYS A 307 -37.94 -25.40 -0.02
N ARG A 308 -39.18 -24.88 0.14
CA ARG A 308 -40.41 -25.69 0.03
C ARG A 308 -40.62 -26.26 -1.37
N ALA A 309 -40.20 -25.55 -2.43
CA ALA A 309 -40.23 -26.05 -3.80
C ALA A 309 -39.17 -27.14 -4.06
N LYS A 310 -37.95 -27.00 -3.48
CA LYS A 310 -36.88 -28.00 -3.61
C LYS A 310 -37.19 -29.34 -2.94
N THR A 311 -37.93 -29.37 -1.83
CA THR A 311 -38.32 -30.64 -1.18
C THR A 311 -39.27 -31.48 -2.05
N LYS A 312 -39.99 -30.86 -2.98
CA LYS A 312 -40.82 -31.56 -3.99
C LYS A 312 -40.04 -32.01 -5.24
N TYR A 313 -38.79 -31.57 -5.41
CA TYR A 313 -37.98 -31.78 -6.62
C TYR A 313 -36.83 -32.79 -6.42
N ILE A 314 -36.62 -33.31 -5.19
CA ILE A 314 -35.51 -34.24 -4.88
C ILE A 314 -35.82 -35.70 -5.25
N GLN A 315 -37.02 -36.01 -5.76
CA GLN A 315 -37.37 -37.39 -6.10
C GLN A 315 -37.15 -37.79 -7.56
N GLU A 316 -36.78 -36.85 -8.44
CA GLU A 316 -36.50 -37.12 -9.86
C GLU A 316 -35.31 -36.27 -10.33
N GLU A 317 -34.49 -36.79 -11.26
CA GLU A 317 -33.25 -36.22 -11.82
C GLU A 317 -31.93 -36.45 -11.05
N ASN A 318 -31.57 -37.73 -10.96
CA ASN A 318 -30.25 -38.14 -11.45
C ASN A 318 -30.06 -37.63 -12.89
N GLY A 319 -29.06 -36.78 -13.11
CA GLY A 319 -28.46 -36.54 -14.43
C GLY A 319 -28.89 -35.28 -15.19
N LYS A 320 -28.13 -34.18 -15.01
CA LYS A 320 -27.52 -33.37 -16.09
C LYS A 320 -26.89 -32.09 -15.53
N GLU A 321 -25.58 -32.14 -15.32
CA GLU A 321 -24.72 -30.96 -15.34
C GLU A 321 -24.37 -30.62 -16.80
N SER A 322 -24.35 -29.33 -17.16
CA SER A 322 -23.49 -28.86 -18.24
C SER A 322 -23.23 -27.36 -18.11
N GLY A 323 -21.95 -27.01 -18.06
CA GLY A 323 -21.47 -25.63 -17.99
C GLY A 323 -20.08 -25.40 -17.40
N ALA A 324 -19.28 -26.44 -17.12
CA ALA A 324 -17.86 -26.32 -16.74
C ALA A 324 -17.09 -27.62 -17.05
N MET A 325 -17.19 -28.13 -18.28
CA MET A 325 -16.87 -29.53 -18.58
C MET A 325 -15.37 -29.90 -18.69
N ASP A 326 -14.42 -28.96 -18.75
CA ASP A 326 -13.00 -29.31 -18.95
C ASP A 326 -12.07 -29.03 -17.74
N ASN A 327 -12.57 -28.41 -16.67
CA ASN A 327 -11.70 -27.90 -15.58
C ASN A 327 -11.69 -28.74 -14.30
N ILE A 328 -12.61 -29.70 -14.13
CA ILE A 328 -12.72 -30.52 -12.91
C ILE A 328 -12.00 -31.87 -13.08
N THR A 329 -12.04 -32.46 -14.27
CA THR A 329 -11.45 -33.77 -14.59
C THR A 329 -9.93 -33.82 -14.45
N THR A 330 -9.23 -32.70 -14.68
CA THR A 330 -7.76 -32.64 -14.53
C THR A 330 -7.31 -32.50 -13.08
N VAL A 331 -8.07 -31.80 -12.22
CA VAL A 331 -7.72 -31.59 -10.80
C VAL A 331 -8.02 -32.83 -9.96
N GLU A 332 -9.11 -33.55 -10.26
CA GLU A 332 -9.43 -34.83 -9.61
C GLU A 332 -8.40 -35.92 -9.93
N SER A 333 -7.79 -35.88 -11.13
CA SER A 333 -6.77 -36.86 -11.54
C SER A 333 -5.43 -36.77 -10.78
N LEU A 334 -5.18 -35.64 -10.09
CA LEU A 334 -3.95 -35.38 -9.35
C LEU A 334 -4.08 -35.66 -7.83
N GLN A 335 -5.24 -36.16 -7.39
CA GLN A 335 -5.50 -36.42 -5.99
C GLN A 335 -4.92 -37.80 -5.57
N PHE A 336 -4.00 -37.77 -4.61
CA PHE A 336 -3.53 -38.95 -3.91
C PHE A 336 -4.45 -39.25 -2.73
N ASN A 337 -4.66 -40.53 -2.45
CA ASN A 337 -5.24 -40.98 -1.19
C ASN A 337 -4.20 -40.92 -0.06
N LEU A 338 -4.64 -40.60 1.15
CA LEU A 338 -3.76 -40.45 2.32
C LEU A 338 -2.96 -41.72 2.58
N ALA A 339 -3.58 -42.90 2.44
CA ALA A 339 -2.93 -44.19 2.63
C ALA A 339 -1.71 -44.40 1.71
N THR A 340 -1.75 -43.91 0.46
CA THR A 340 -0.60 -44.02 -0.45
C THR A 340 0.54 -43.11 -0.02
N ILE A 341 0.23 -41.90 0.47
CA ILE A 341 1.24 -40.98 0.97
C ILE A 341 1.85 -41.50 2.28
N GLU A 342 1.04 -42.03 3.18
CA GLU A 342 1.50 -42.66 4.41
C GLU A 342 2.41 -43.84 4.13
N ALA A 343 2.04 -44.72 3.20
CA ALA A 343 2.90 -45.82 2.76
C ALA A 343 4.22 -45.31 2.16
N ALA A 344 4.16 -44.30 1.28
CA ALA A 344 5.33 -43.74 0.62
C ALA A 344 6.31 -43.05 1.60
N THR A 345 5.80 -42.50 2.71
CA THR A 345 6.59 -41.76 3.72
C THR A 345 6.87 -42.57 4.99
N GLU A 346 6.50 -43.85 5.02
CA GLU A 346 6.57 -44.72 6.21
C GLU A 346 5.87 -44.09 7.43
N GLY A 347 4.66 -43.59 7.22
CA GLY A 347 3.86 -42.93 8.27
C GLY A 347 4.40 -41.56 8.67
N PHE A 348 4.96 -40.80 7.73
CA PHE A 348 5.63 -39.52 7.99
C PHE A 348 6.79 -39.66 8.99
N SER A 349 7.60 -40.69 8.80
CA SER A 349 8.75 -41.01 9.64
C SER A 349 9.71 -39.82 9.76
N VAL A 350 10.20 -39.57 10.99
CA VAL A 350 11.19 -38.51 11.24
C VAL A 350 12.49 -38.77 10.47
N TYR A 351 12.82 -40.03 10.18
CA TYR A 351 13.99 -40.41 9.39
C TYR A 351 13.88 -39.95 7.93
N HIS A 352 12.67 -39.68 7.44
CA HIS A 352 12.40 -39.17 6.10
C HIS A 352 12.16 -37.67 6.05
N LYS A 353 12.40 -36.94 7.14
CA LYS A 353 12.21 -35.49 7.19
C LYS A 353 13.31 -34.76 6.41
N LEU A 354 12.91 -33.97 5.42
CA LEU A 354 13.81 -33.11 4.64
C LEU A 354 13.95 -31.71 5.26
N GLY A 355 12.90 -31.19 5.87
CA GLY A 355 12.89 -29.87 6.49
C GLY A 355 11.56 -29.52 7.16
N GLU A 356 11.58 -28.47 7.98
CA GLU A 356 10.39 -27.92 8.64
C GLU A 356 10.49 -26.38 8.68
N GLY A 357 9.37 -25.72 8.45
CA GLY A 357 9.26 -24.26 8.54
C GLY A 357 7.83 -23.81 8.83
N GLY A 358 7.57 -22.50 8.75
CA GLY A 358 6.25 -21.92 9.03
C GLY A 358 5.10 -22.43 8.16
N PHE A 359 5.42 -23.11 7.06
CA PHE A 359 4.48 -23.67 6.10
C PHE A 359 4.26 -25.18 6.25
N GLY A 360 4.84 -25.81 7.27
CA GLY A 360 4.69 -27.25 7.54
C GLY A 360 5.99 -28.04 7.41
N VAL A 361 5.85 -29.37 7.40
CA VAL A 361 6.97 -30.31 7.40
C VAL A 361 7.06 -30.98 6.03
N VAL A 362 8.28 -31.12 5.50
CA VAL A 362 8.55 -31.77 4.22
C VAL A 362 9.25 -33.10 4.47
N TYR A 363 8.72 -34.16 3.86
CA TYR A 363 9.26 -35.51 3.91
C TYR A 363 9.70 -35.97 2.51
N VAL A 364 10.72 -36.81 2.43
CA VAL A 364 10.95 -37.62 1.24
C VAL A 364 10.00 -38.82 1.29
N GLY A 365 9.34 -39.10 0.18
CA GLY A 365 8.52 -40.30 0.01
C GLY A 365 8.98 -41.08 -1.20
N THR A 366 8.81 -42.41 -1.19
CA THR A 366 9.09 -43.27 -2.34
C THR A 366 7.82 -44.03 -2.70
N LEU A 367 7.31 -43.80 -3.91
CA LEU A 367 6.18 -44.57 -4.44
C LEU A 367 6.58 -46.03 -4.70
N THR A 368 5.59 -46.92 -4.81
CA THR A 368 5.80 -48.34 -5.11
C THR A 368 6.53 -48.61 -6.42
N ASN A 369 6.48 -47.67 -7.36
CA ASN A 369 7.23 -47.72 -8.63
C ASN A 369 8.68 -47.21 -8.50
N GLY A 370 9.15 -46.89 -7.30
CA GLY A 370 10.50 -46.37 -7.02
C GLY A 370 10.67 -44.86 -7.22
N GLN A 371 9.62 -44.14 -7.62
CA GLN A 371 9.69 -42.70 -7.81
C GLN A 371 9.78 -41.96 -6.47
N GLN A 372 10.81 -41.15 -6.29
CA GLN A 372 10.97 -40.27 -5.13
C GLN A 372 10.15 -38.98 -5.27
N LEU A 373 9.56 -38.55 -4.16
CA LEU A 373 8.69 -37.40 -4.04
C LEU A 373 9.06 -36.55 -2.83
N ALA A 374 8.76 -35.25 -2.90
CA ALA A 374 8.78 -34.35 -1.76
C ALA A 374 7.34 -34.11 -1.27
N VAL A 375 7.05 -34.56 -0.06
CA VAL A 375 5.71 -34.54 0.54
C VAL A 375 5.66 -33.43 1.59
N LYS A 376 5.04 -32.29 1.25
CA LYS A 376 4.85 -31.15 2.15
C LYS A 376 3.50 -31.28 2.86
N ARG A 377 3.52 -31.66 4.14
CA ARG A 377 2.35 -31.75 5.00
C ARG A 377 2.12 -30.41 5.70
N LEU A 378 1.03 -29.73 5.37
CA LEU A 378 0.71 -28.41 5.92
C LEU A 378 0.17 -28.53 7.35
N SER A 379 0.35 -27.48 8.16
CA SER A 379 -0.07 -27.48 9.56
C SER A 379 -1.60 -27.51 9.73
N LYS A 380 -2.10 -28.33 10.66
CA LYS A 380 -3.54 -28.49 10.93
C LYS A 380 -4.20 -27.25 11.54
N SER A 381 -3.44 -26.45 12.29
CA SER A 381 -3.97 -25.38 13.16
C SER A 381 -4.02 -23.98 12.53
N SER A 382 -3.60 -23.80 11.27
CA SER A 382 -3.57 -22.47 10.65
C SER A 382 -4.70 -22.27 9.63
N LYS A 383 -5.53 -21.23 9.85
CA LYS A 383 -6.47 -20.72 8.82
C LYS A 383 -5.73 -20.32 7.54
N GLN A 384 -4.48 -19.90 7.69
CA GLN A 384 -3.56 -19.51 6.61
C GLN A 384 -3.17 -20.69 5.70
N GLY A 385 -2.92 -21.88 6.24
CA GLY A 385 -2.54 -23.06 5.45
C GLY A 385 -3.64 -23.55 4.49
N GLY A 386 -4.91 -23.24 4.76
CA GLY A 386 -6.01 -23.55 3.84
C GLY A 386 -6.01 -22.71 2.56
N ASP A 387 -5.73 -21.41 2.69
CA ASP A 387 -5.64 -20.50 1.54
C ASP A 387 -4.37 -20.76 0.72
N GLU A 388 -3.26 -21.06 1.37
CA GLU A 388 -1.99 -21.45 0.74
C GLU A 388 -2.13 -22.76 -0.05
N PHE A 389 -2.76 -23.77 0.55
CA PHE A 389 -3.08 -25.03 -0.13
C PHE A 389 -3.90 -24.81 -1.40
N LYS A 390 -5.00 -24.04 -1.29
CA LYS A 390 -5.87 -23.76 -2.43
C LYS A 390 -5.11 -23.00 -3.53
N ASN A 391 -4.26 -22.04 -3.15
CA ASN A 391 -3.43 -21.32 -4.11
C ASN A 391 -2.46 -22.27 -4.83
N GLU A 392 -1.70 -23.10 -4.10
CA GLU A 392 -0.73 -24.01 -4.71
C GLU A 392 -1.39 -25.05 -5.62
N VAL A 393 -2.51 -25.64 -5.21
CA VAL A 393 -3.23 -26.62 -6.05
C VAL A 393 -3.77 -25.97 -7.33
N VAL A 394 -4.41 -24.80 -7.23
CA VAL A 394 -5.02 -24.12 -8.39
C VAL A 394 -3.97 -23.55 -9.34
N LEU A 395 -2.84 -23.07 -8.81
CA LEU A 395 -1.77 -22.44 -9.58
C LEU A 395 -0.82 -23.46 -10.18
N VAL A 396 -0.25 -24.32 -9.35
CA VAL A 396 0.92 -25.14 -9.73
C VAL A 396 0.51 -26.34 -10.57
N ALA A 397 -0.73 -26.82 -10.47
CA ALA A 397 -1.24 -27.85 -11.36
C ALA A 397 -1.16 -27.46 -12.86
N LYS A 398 -1.10 -26.16 -13.17
CA LYS A 398 -1.04 -25.63 -14.54
C LYS A 398 0.36 -25.16 -14.95
N LEU A 399 1.33 -25.18 -14.04
CA LEU A 399 2.68 -24.68 -14.29
C LEU A 399 3.60 -25.84 -14.66
N GLN A 400 4.09 -25.81 -15.89
CA GLN A 400 5.06 -26.79 -16.39
C GLN A 400 6.22 -26.05 -17.04
N HIS A 401 7.32 -25.95 -16.29
CA HIS A 401 8.53 -25.31 -16.78
C HIS A 401 9.77 -25.93 -16.12
N ARG A 402 10.86 -26.05 -16.87
CA ARG A 402 12.09 -26.72 -16.39
C ARG A 402 12.70 -26.07 -15.14
N ASN A 403 12.46 -24.76 -14.95
CA ASN A 403 12.96 -23.98 -13.81
C ASN A 403 11.91 -23.75 -12.71
N LEU A 404 10.82 -24.51 -12.69
CA LEU A 404 9.84 -24.55 -11.60
C LEU A 404 9.80 -25.97 -11.01
N ALA A 405 9.56 -26.07 -9.70
CA ALA A 405 9.31 -27.35 -9.05
C ALA A 405 7.90 -27.84 -9.41
N ARG A 406 7.82 -29.02 -10.02
CA ARG A 406 6.56 -29.57 -10.52
C ARG A 406 5.73 -30.18 -9.39
N LEU A 407 4.48 -29.75 -9.26
CA LEU A 407 3.49 -30.44 -8.44
C LEU A 407 3.09 -31.74 -9.14
N VAL A 408 3.27 -32.86 -8.44
CA VAL A 408 2.87 -34.20 -8.89
C VAL A 408 1.43 -34.47 -8.50
N GLY A 409 0.99 -33.94 -7.36
CA GLY A 409 -0.40 -34.03 -6.92
C GLY A 409 -0.62 -33.47 -5.53
N PHE A 410 -1.78 -33.75 -4.96
CA PHE A 410 -2.14 -33.30 -3.61
C PHE A 410 -3.02 -34.34 -2.91
N CYS A 411 -3.13 -34.25 -1.59
CA CYS A 411 -4.10 -35.00 -0.80
C CYS A 411 -4.89 -34.04 0.07
N LEU A 412 -6.21 -34.19 0.04
CA LEU A 412 -7.17 -33.47 0.85
C LEU A 412 -8.15 -34.49 1.44
N GLU A 413 -7.85 -34.97 2.64
CA GLU A 413 -8.68 -35.94 3.37
C GLU A 413 -8.86 -35.49 4.82
N GLY A 414 -10.12 -35.22 5.22
CA GLY A 414 -10.41 -34.68 6.55
C GLY A 414 -9.72 -33.34 6.79
N GLU A 415 -8.82 -33.30 7.79
CA GLU A 415 -7.99 -32.13 8.11
C GLU A 415 -6.60 -32.16 7.45
N GLU A 416 -6.24 -33.25 6.77
CA GLU A 416 -4.94 -33.39 6.10
C GLU A 416 -4.93 -32.60 4.79
N LYS A 417 -3.94 -31.72 4.67
CA LYS A 417 -3.65 -30.94 3.46
C LYS A 417 -2.20 -31.19 3.09
N ILE A 418 -1.98 -31.94 2.03
CA ILE A 418 -0.65 -32.41 1.64
C ILE A 418 -0.41 -32.07 0.19
N LEU A 419 0.76 -31.49 -0.09
CA LEU A 419 1.22 -31.20 -1.44
C LEU A 419 2.37 -32.14 -1.79
N VAL A 420 2.30 -32.74 -2.97
CA VAL A 420 3.25 -33.74 -3.44
C VAL A 420 3.99 -33.17 -4.63
N TYR A 421 5.29 -32.89 -4.44
CA TYR A 421 6.19 -32.35 -5.44
C TYR A 421 7.16 -33.41 -5.95
N GLU A 422 7.78 -33.14 -7.10
CA GLU A 422 8.97 -33.89 -7.51
C GLU A 422 10.08 -33.77 -6.46
N PHE A 423 10.82 -34.86 -6.21
CA PHE A 423 11.99 -34.79 -5.34
C PHE A 423 13.16 -34.12 -6.07
N VAL A 424 13.77 -33.12 -5.43
CA VAL A 424 14.88 -32.34 -5.97
C VAL A 424 16.13 -32.60 -5.10
N PRO A 425 17.17 -33.28 -5.62
CA PRO A 425 18.18 -33.93 -4.79
C PRO A 425 19.19 -32.98 -4.14
N ASN A 426 19.53 -31.86 -4.78
CA ASN A 426 20.55 -30.93 -4.26
C ASN A 426 19.93 -29.82 -3.39
N LYS A 427 18.92 -30.13 -2.57
CA LYS A 427 18.32 -29.20 -1.58
C LYS A 427 18.05 -27.79 -2.17
N SER A 428 18.09 -26.77 -1.32
CA SER A 428 17.86 -25.36 -1.66
C SER A 428 19.17 -24.59 -1.86
N LEU A 429 19.12 -23.47 -2.57
CA LEU A 429 20.29 -22.65 -2.90
C LEU A 429 20.94 -22.01 -1.67
N ASP A 430 20.15 -21.65 -0.66
CA ASP A 430 20.64 -21.13 0.62
C ASP A 430 21.57 -22.12 1.34
N TYR A 431 21.33 -23.42 1.20
CA TYR A 431 22.18 -24.49 1.72
C TYR A 431 23.62 -24.41 1.20
N PHE A 432 23.81 -23.93 -0.04
CA PHE A 432 25.14 -23.74 -0.62
C PHE A 432 25.69 -22.33 -0.41
N LEU A 433 24.83 -21.32 -0.38
CA LEU A 433 25.26 -19.92 -0.23
C LEU A 433 25.70 -19.58 1.20
N TYR A 434 25.14 -20.22 2.23
CA TYR A 434 25.41 -19.87 3.63
C TYR A 434 26.28 -20.89 4.38
N ASP A 435 26.60 -22.04 3.77
CA ASP A 435 27.54 -23.02 4.33
C ASP A 435 28.93 -22.84 3.66
N PRO A 436 29.96 -22.34 4.40
CA PRO A 436 31.28 -22.06 3.85
C PRO A 436 31.94 -23.27 3.17
N GLU A 437 31.66 -24.50 3.63
CA GLU A 437 32.23 -25.72 3.05
C GLU A 437 31.59 -26.07 1.69
N ARG A 438 30.38 -25.55 1.45
CA ARG A 438 29.58 -25.84 0.24
C ARG A 438 29.64 -24.72 -0.78
N GLN A 439 29.98 -23.50 -0.37
CA GLN A 439 30.15 -22.36 -1.28
C GLN A 439 31.11 -22.67 -2.43
N GLY A 440 32.18 -23.46 -2.16
CA GLY A 440 33.14 -23.90 -3.17
C GLY A 440 32.55 -24.80 -4.27
N GLN A 441 31.36 -25.36 -4.07
CA GLN A 441 30.63 -26.15 -5.08
C GLN A 441 29.85 -25.28 -6.06
N LEU A 442 29.71 -23.99 -5.78
CA LEU A 442 29.10 -22.99 -6.67
C LEU A 442 30.21 -22.16 -7.34
N ASP A 443 30.86 -22.73 -8.35
CA ASP A 443 31.74 -21.95 -9.21
C ASP A 443 30.96 -20.89 -10.01
N TRP A 444 31.69 -19.97 -10.62
CA TRP A 444 31.07 -18.87 -11.38
C TRP A 444 30.13 -19.36 -12.49
N SER A 445 30.50 -20.44 -13.18
CA SER A 445 29.71 -21.03 -14.26
C SER A 445 28.36 -21.52 -13.74
N ARG A 446 28.35 -22.25 -12.62
CA ARG A 446 27.14 -22.73 -11.94
C ARG A 446 26.30 -21.57 -11.43
N ARG A 447 26.91 -20.56 -10.80
CA ARG A 447 26.22 -19.35 -10.32
C ARG A 447 25.51 -18.62 -11.46
N TYR A 448 26.19 -18.42 -12.58
CA TYR A 448 25.59 -17.80 -13.76
C TYR A 448 24.43 -18.64 -14.31
N LYS A 449 24.61 -19.96 -14.43
CA LYS A 449 23.56 -20.90 -14.86
C LYS A 449 22.32 -20.82 -13.95
N ILE A 450 22.53 -20.71 -12.64
CA ILE A 450 21.47 -20.56 -11.64
C ILE A 450 20.75 -19.22 -11.82
N ILE A 451 21.46 -18.10 -11.94
CA ILE A 451 20.84 -16.78 -12.15
C ILE A 451 19.96 -16.77 -13.42
N VAL A 452 20.50 -17.30 -14.52
CA VAL A 452 19.78 -17.38 -15.80
C VAL A 452 18.56 -18.28 -15.69
N GLY A 453 18.67 -19.43 -15.02
CA GLY A 453 17.54 -20.34 -14.81
C GLY A 453 16.43 -19.73 -13.95
N ILE A 454 16.78 -19.00 -12.89
CA ILE A 454 15.81 -18.26 -12.06
C ILE A 454 15.10 -17.21 -12.92
N ALA A 455 15.84 -16.42 -13.70
CA ALA A 455 15.26 -15.39 -14.57
C ALA A 455 14.28 -16.00 -15.59
N ARG A 456 14.61 -17.15 -16.19
CA ARG A 456 13.71 -17.89 -17.09
C ARG A 456 12.45 -18.37 -16.40
N GLY A 457 12.57 -18.89 -15.17
CA GLY A 457 11.41 -19.30 -14.37
C GLY A 457 10.48 -18.13 -14.06
N ILE A 458 11.02 -16.96 -13.70
CA ILE A 458 10.23 -15.75 -13.44
C ILE A 458 9.57 -15.22 -14.72
N LEU A 459 10.30 -15.16 -15.83
CA LEU A 459 9.76 -14.74 -17.13
C LEU A 459 8.55 -15.60 -17.52
N TYR A 460 8.67 -16.91 -17.37
CA TYR A 460 7.56 -17.83 -17.62
C TYR A 460 6.33 -17.53 -16.76
N LEU A 461 6.51 -17.25 -15.47
CA LEU A 461 5.41 -16.89 -14.57
C LEU A 461 4.73 -15.56 -14.95
N HIS A 462 5.50 -14.59 -15.47
CA HIS A 462 5.00 -13.24 -15.74
C HIS A 462 4.39 -13.07 -17.14
N GLU A 463 4.96 -13.76 -18.13
CA GLU A 463 4.68 -13.49 -19.55
C GLU A 463 4.31 -14.73 -20.35
N ASP A 464 5.01 -15.87 -20.19
CA ASP A 464 4.84 -17.03 -21.08
C ASP A 464 3.78 -18.04 -20.61
N SER A 465 3.31 -17.95 -19.37
CA SER A 465 2.25 -18.83 -18.86
C SER A 465 0.86 -18.29 -19.20
N GLN A 466 -0.14 -19.18 -19.24
CA GLN A 466 -1.53 -18.81 -19.58
C GLN A 466 -2.14 -17.75 -18.63
N LEU A 467 -1.55 -17.59 -17.45
CA LEU A 467 -1.98 -16.68 -16.40
C LEU A 467 -0.78 -15.90 -15.91
N ARG A 468 -0.87 -14.57 -15.82
CA ARG A 468 0.20 -13.76 -15.20
C ARG A 468 0.23 -14.03 -13.70
N ILE A 469 1.30 -14.66 -13.22
CA ILE A 469 1.47 -15.10 -11.84
C ILE A 469 2.64 -14.38 -11.18
N ILE A 470 2.40 -13.74 -10.05
CA ILE A 470 3.46 -13.13 -9.23
C ILE A 470 3.72 -14.02 -8.02
N HIS A 471 4.95 -14.51 -7.85
CA HIS A 471 5.34 -15.47 -6.80
C HIS A 471 5.22 -14.91 -5.36
N ARG A 472 5.62 -13.64 -5.17
CA ARG A 472 5.62 -12.88 -3.89
C ARG A 472 6.52 -13.37 -2.75
N ASP A 473 6.97 -14.63 -2.74
CA ASP A 473 7.96 -15.13 -1.76
C ASP A 473 9.19 -15.76 -2.42
N LEU A 474 9.81 -15.04 -3.34
CA LEU A 474 11.04 -15.51 -3.98
C LEU A 474 12.24 -15.23 -3.06
N LYS A 475 12.85 -16.28 -2.52
CA LYS A 475 14.03 -16.25 -1.62
C LYS A 475 14.97 -17.44 -1.91
N ALA A 476 16.24 -17.39 -1.50
CA ALA A 476 17.21 -18.46 -1.81
C ALA A 476 16.78 -19.84 -1.27
N SER A 477 16.09 -19.90 -0.13
CA SER A 477 15.51 -21.14 0.41
C SER A 477 14.35 -21.71 -0.41
N ASN A 478 13.75 -20.92 -1.31
CA ASN A 478 12.69 -21.32 -2.23
C ASN A 478 13.23 -21.60 -3.65
N ILE A 479 14.56 -21.63 -3.84
CA ILE A 479 15.21 -22.06 -5.07
C ILE A 479 15.84 -23.43 -4.82
N LEU A 480 15.23 -24.49 -5.32
CA LEU A 480 15.77 -25.85 -5.23
C LEU A 480 16.76 -26.12 -6.38
N LEU A 481 17.71 -27.03 -6.17
CA LEU A 481 18.71 -27.40 -7.19
C LEU A 481 18.56 -28.87 -7.59
N ASP A 482 18.38 -29.13 -8.88
CA ASP A 482 18.33 -30.50 -9.39
C ASP A 482 19.73 -31.16 -9.47
N GLY A 483 19.78 -32.42 -9.90
CA GLY A 483 21.03 -33.19 -9.99
C GLY A 483 22.13 -32.53 -10.85
N ASP A 484 21.74 -31.69 -11.81
CA ASP A 484 22.63 -30.96 -12.72
C ASP A 484 22.87 -29.50 -12.27
N MET A 485 22.52 -29.18 -11.02
CA MET A 485 22.60 -27.85 -10.42
C MET A 485 21.77 -26.79 -11.18
N ASN A 486 20.67 -27.19 -11.82
CA ASN A 486 19.71 -26.22 -12.37
C ASN A 486 18.74 -25.76 -11.29
N PRO A 487 18.33 -24.47 -11.30
CA PRO A 487 17.37 -23.94 -10.34
C PRO A 487 15.94 -24.34 -10.69
N LYS A 488 15.18 -24.68 -9.65
CA LYS A 488 13.73 -24.89 -9.65
C LYS A 488 13.09 -24.01 -8.59
N ILE A 489 12.29 -23.04 -9.01
CA ILE A 489 11.53 -22.17 -8.11
C ILE A 489 10.41 -22.98 -7.47
N SER A 490 10.27 -22.90 -6.15
CA SER A 490 9.28 -23.61 -5.35
C SER A 490 8.53 -22.69 -4.39
N ASP A 491 7.49 -23.23 -3.73
CA ASP A 491 6.69 -22.57 -2.67
C ASP A 491 5.79 -21.43 -3.16
N PHE A 492 4.73 -21.82 -3.85
CA PHE A 492 3.75 -20.90 -4.45
C PHE A 492 2.57 -20.55 -3.53
N GLY A 493 2.62 -20.89 -2.23
CA GLY A 493 1.52 -20.62 -1.28
C GLY A 493 1.12 -19.16 -1.22
N MET A 494 2.08 -18.27 -1.52
CA MET A 494 1.91 -16.84 -1.58
C MET A 494 1.77 -16.31 -3.01
N ALA A 495 1.66 -17.12 -4.05
CA ALA A 495 1.53 -16.60 -5.41
C ALA A 495 0.15 -15.95 -5.67
N LYS A 496 0.05 -15.10 -6.70
CA LYS A 496 -1.20 -14.43 -7.06
C LYS A 496 -1.38 -14.31 -8.57
N ILE A 497 -2.59 -14.60 -9.04
CA ILE A 497 -3.02 -14.45 -10.45
C ILE A 497 -3.46 -13.01 -10.70
N PHE A 498 -3.03 -12.47 -11.83
CA PHE A 498 -3.49 -11.20 -12.38
C PHE A 498 -4.14 -11.45 -13.74
N GLY A 499 -5.22 -10.72 -14.05
CA GLY A 499 -5.79 -10.71 -15.40
C GLY A 499 -4.81 -10.09 -16.39
N VAL A 500 -4.88 -10.51 -17.66
CA VAL A 500 -3.96 -10.06 -18.73
C VAL A 500 -3.92 -8.52 -18.84
N ASP A 501 -5.06 -7.85 -18.60
CA ASP A 501 -5.21 -6.39 -18.66
C ASP A 501 -4.98 -5.68 -17.30
N GLN A 502 -4.70 -6.42 -16.22
CA GLN A 502 -4.44 -5.84 -14.91
C GLN A 502 -2.95 -5.53 -14.74
N THR A 503 -2.60 -4.25 -14.85
CA THR A 503 -1.25 -3.73 -14.56
C THR A 503 -1.03 -3.44 -13.07
N GLN A 504 -2.10 -3.39 -12.28
CA GLN A 504 -2.07 -3.15 -10.84
C GLN A 504 -3.14 -4.00 -10.13
N GLY A 505 -2.85 -4.47 -8.93
CA GLY A 505 -3.84 -5.15 -8.08
C GLY A 505 -3.60 -4.90 -6.62
N LYS A 506 -4.64 -4.48 -5.90
CA LYS A 506 -4.58 -4.27 -4.44
C LYS A 506 -4.58 -5.63 -3.74
N THR A 507 -3.67 -5.82 -2.79
CA THR A 507 -3.64 -6.97 -1.87
C THR A 507 -3.98 -6.49 -0.46
N ARG A 508 -4.91 -7.17 0.22
CA ARG A 508 -5.31 -6.82 1.60
C ARG A 508 -4.28 -7.24 2.66
N ARG A 509 -3.29 -8.06 2.29
CA ARG A 509 -2.29 -8.64 3.20
C ARG A 509 -0.89 -8.39 2.64
N ILE A 510 0.01 -7.88 3.47
CA ILE A 510 1.45 -7.80 3.18
C ILE A 510 1.99 -9.22 3.16
N ALA A 511 2.72 -9.56 2.10
CA ALA A 511 3.11 -10.93 1.77
C ALA A 511 4.52 -10.91 1.16
N GLY A 512 5.44 -11.71 1.71
CA GLY A 512 6.84 -11.84 1.27
C GLY A 512 7.82 -11.81 2.45
N THR A 513 9.07 -12.21 2.20
CA THR A 513 10.15 -12.16 3.20
C THR A 513 10.74 -10.74 3.28
N LEU A 514 10.67 -10.11 4.47
CA LEU A 514 11.28 -8.80 4.74
C LEU A 514 12.78 -8.98 4.95
N LEU A 515 13.59 -8.45 4.04
CA LEU A 515 15.03 -8.37 4.21
C LEU A 515 15.39 -7.13 5.01
N GLY A 516 16.15 -7.30 6.09
CA GLY A 516 16.74 -6.21 6.86
C GLY A 516 17.63 -5.33 5.97
N ASN A 517 17.60 -4.02 6.25
CA ASN A 517 18.29 -2.95 5.53
C ASN A 517 19.64 -3.37 4.89
N ILE A 518 19.65 -3.47 3.56
CA ILE A 518 20.85 -3.22 2.76
C ILE A 518 20.64 -1.85 2.13
N GLY A 519 21.51 -0.92 2.49
CA GLY A 519 21.38 0.50 2.19
C GLY A 519 21.23 0.81 0.69
N GLY A 520 20.45 1.85 0.43
CA GLY A 520 20.52 2.68 -0.77
C GLY A 520 20.17 1.98 -2.09
N MET A 521 18.88 1.93 -2.44
CA MET A 521 18.38 2.12 -3.81
C MET A 521 16.84 2.04 -3.78
N GLY A 522 16.16 3.18 -3.89
CA GLY A 522 14.71 3.25 -3.91
C GLY A 522 14.15 2.97 -5.31
N HIS A 523 13.57 1.78 -5.51
CA HIS A 523 12.62 1.52 -6.60
C HIS A 523 11.60 0.45 -6.14
N PRO A 524 10.30 0.63 -6.42
CA PRO A 524 9.31 -0.44 -6.27
C PRO A 524 9.57 -1.48 -7.38
N TRP A 525 9.25 -2.76 -7.15
CA TRP A 525 9.53 -3.92 -8.02
C TRP A 525 10.94 -4.55 -7.87
N ARG A 526 11.33 -4.95 -6.65
CA ARG A 526 12.55 -5.77 -6.47
C ARG A 526 12.24 -7.28 -6.57
N CYS A 527 12.27 -7.81 -7.79
CA CYS A 527 12.72 -9.21 -8.02
C CYS A 527 14.27 -9.30 -8.13
N TRP A 528 14.97 -8.17 -7.98
CA TRP A 528 16.40 -8.01 -8.25
C TRP A 528 17.36 -8.46 -7.13
N ILE A 529 16.85 -9.04 -6.03
CA ILE A 529 17.70 -9.37 -4.87
C ILE A 529 18.44 -10.71 -5.06
N HIS A 530 17.90 -11.63 -5.87
CA HIS A 530 18.50 -12.96 -6.11
C HIS A 530 19.87 -12.93 -6.78
N PRO A 531 20.08 -12.17 -7.87
CA PRO A 531 21.39 -12.13 -8.51
C PRO A 531 22.47 -11.63 -7.54
N TRP A 532 22.18 -10.63 -6.70
CA TRP A 532 23.17 -10.05 -5.79
C TRP A 532 23.68 -11.04 -4.73
N GLU A 533 22.79 -11.80 -4.07
CA GLU A 533 23.20 -12.81 -3.09
C GLU A 533 24.02 -13.93 -3.73
N ILE A 534 23.64 -14.37 -4.93
CA ILE A 534 24.36 -15.39 -5.69
C ILE A 534 25.73 -14.89 -6.19
N LEU A 535 25.89 -13.58 -6.37
CA LEU A 535 27.13 -12.98 -6.86
C LEU A 535 28.14 -12.64 -5.75
N THR A 536 27.67 -12.42 -4.50
CA THR A 536 28.49 -11.82 -3.44
C THR A 536 28.87 -12.73 -2.27
N ARG A 537 28.18 -13.87 -2.13
CA ARG A 537 28.49 -14.93 -1.15
C ARG A 537 28.79 -16.20 -1.91
#